data_AF-A0A3M9XVR9-F1
#
_entry.id   AF-A0A3M9XVR9-F1
#
_cell.length_a   1.000
_cell.length_b   1.000
_cell.length_c   1.000
_cell.angle_alpha   90.00
_cell.angle_beta   90.00
_cell.angle_gamma   90.00
#
_symmetry.space_group_name_H-M   'P 1'
#
loop_
_entity.id
_entity.type
_entity.pdbx_description
1 polymer ?
#
loop_
_entity_poly.entity_id
_entity_poly.type
_entity_poly.pdbx_seq_one_letter_code
_entity_poly.pdbx_strand_id
1 'polypeptide(L)' 'MELANMAASDTTGFEPFERQGEPGVWSVEHIDDDGGIEQAIFIGQSAERRCREYAEFRRRF' A
#
# COMPACT_ATOMS: atom_id res chain seq x y z
N MET A 1 5.03 19.94 21.17
CA MET A 1 5.26 18.53 20.82
C MET A 1 4.04 18.13 19.99
N GLU A 2 4.11 18.41 18.68
CA GLU A 2 2.98 18.17 17.78
C GLU A 2 2.91 16.68 17.50
N LEU A 3 1.96 16.01 18.15
CA LEU A 3 1.48 14.72 17.69
C LEU A 3 0.82 15.00 16.34
N ALA A 4 1.53 14.66 15.27
CA ALA A 4 0.99 14.67 13.93
C ALA A 4 -0.29 13.83 13.97
N ASN A 5 -1.42 14.52 13.87
CA ASN A 5 -2.71 13.97 13.56
C ASN A 5 -2.60 13.40 12.15
N MET A 6 -1.97 12.23 12.00
CA MET A 6 -2.27 11.33 10.91
C MET A 6 -3.73 11.02 11.12
N ALA A 7 -4.56 11.78 10.40
CA ALA A 7 -5.93 11.44 10.16
C ALA A 7 -5.96 9.92 9.99
N ALA A 8 -6.90 9.27 10.68
CA ALA A 8 -7.44 8.01 10.22
C ALA A 8 -7.86 8.25 8.77
N SER A 9 -6.89 8.14 7.86
CA SER A 9 -7.12 8.03 6.44
C SER A 9 -7.94 6.77 6.38
N ASP A 10 -9.17 6.89 5.88
CA ASP A 10 -9.91 5.77 5.33
C ASP A 10 -8.93 4.95 4.49
N THR A 11 -8.29 3.97 5.12
CA THR A 11 -7.31 3.06 4.52
C THR A 11 -8.02 1.75 4.21
N THR A 12 -9.34 1.85 3.99
CA THR A 12 -10.22 0.87 3.36
C THR A 12 -9.94 0.80 1.86
N GLY A 13 -8.66 0.77 1.48
CA GLY A 13 -8.22 0.84 0.09
C GLY A 13 -6.82 0.29 -0.10
N PHE A 14 -6.65 -0.49 -1.16
CA PHE A 14 -5.35 -0.98 -1.62
C PHE A 14 -4.55 0.17 -2.23
N GLU A 15 -3.80 0.93 -1.43
CA GLU A 15 -3.01 2.05 -1.92
C GLU A 15 -1.57 1.65 -2.29
N PRO A 16 -1.15 1.80 -3.55
CA PRO A 16 0.22 1.49 -3.96
C PRO A 16 1.19 2.63 -3.64
N PHE A 17 2.32 2.31 -3.02
CA PHE A 17 3.38 3.27 -2.68
C PHE A 17 4.79 2.70 -2.92
N GLU A 18 5.76 3.58 -3.15
CA GLU A 18 7.17 3.22 -3.15
C GLU A 18 7.70 3.24 -1.70
N ARG A 19 8.46 2.21 -1.31
CA ARG A 19 8.96 2.07 0.06
C ARG A 19 10.06 3.08 0.34
N GLN A 20 9.95 3.78 1.47
CA GLN A 20 10.97 4.71 1.92
C GLN A 20 12.25 3.95 2.29
N GLY A 21 13.38 4.37 1.72
CA GLY A 21 14.69 3.74 1.97
C GLY A 21 15.01 2.54 1.08
N GLU A 22 14.06 2.10 0.24
CA GLU A 22 14.23 1.00 -0.72
C GLU A 22 13.80 1.43 -2.13
N PRO A 23 14.57 2.29 -2.82
CA PRO A 23 14.21 2.77 -4.16
C PRO A 23 13.96 1.63 -5.15
N GLY A 24 12.86 1.70 -5.89
CA GLY A 24 12.42 0.67 -6.82
C GLY A 24 11.64 -0.49 -6.19
N VAL A 25 11.47 -0.51 -4.87
CA VAL A 25 10.58 -1.47 -4.18
C VAL A 25 9.22 -0.82 -3.95
N TRP A 26 8.17 -1.49 -4.42
CA TRP A 26 6.81 -1.01 -4.32
C TRP A 26 5.97 -1.91 -3.43
N SER A 27 5.00 -1.35 -2.73
CA SER A 27 4.10 -2.09 -1.85
C SER A 27 2.66 -1.61 -2.00
N VAL A 28 1.73 -2.53 -1.75
CA VAL A 28 0.31 -2.23 -1.50
C VAL A 28 0.01 -2.68 -0.07
N GLU A 29 -0.70 -1.87 0.69
CA GLU A 29 -1.17 -2.18 2.03
C GLU A 29 -2.69 -2.07 2.11
N HIS A 30 -3.31 -2.93 2.90
CA HIS A 30 -4.72 -2.90 3.25
C HIS A 30 -4.88 -3.23 4.73
N ILE A 31 -5.68 -2.42 5.42
CA ILE A 31 -6.03 -2.64 6.83
C ILE A 31 -7.48 -3.12 6.87
N ASP A 32 -7.72 -4.32 7.39
CA ASP A 32 -9.08 -4.85 7.55
C ASP A 32 -9.79 -4.30 8.79
N ASP A 33 -11.09 -4.57 8.90
CA ASP A 33 -11.94 -4.06 9.99
C ASP A 33 -11.55 -4.59 11.38
N ASP A 34 -10.82 -5.71 11.43
CA ASP A 34 -10.29 -6.30 12.66
C ASP A 34 -8.90 -5.74 13.02
N GLY A 35 -8.36 -4.82 12.21
CA GLY A 35 -7.04 -4.22 12.37
C GLY A 35 -5.89 -5.10 11.86
N GLY A 36 -6.20 -6.16 11.10
CA GLY A 36 -5.23 -6.95 10.38
C GLY A 36 -4.62 -6.17 9.22
N ILE A 37 -3.34 -6.41 8.96
CA ILE A 37 -2.58 -5.73 7.89
C ILE A 37 -2.19 -6.76 6.84
N GLU A 38 -2.71 -6.60 5.63
CA GLU A 38 -2.25 -7.33 4.45
C GLU A 38 -1.31 -6.44 3.64
N GLN A 39 -0.09 -6.93 3.36
CA GLN A 39 0.88 -6.21 2.54
C GLN A 39 1.41 -7.10 1.40
N ALA A 40 1.38 -6.57 0.18
CA ALA A 40 1.99 -7.19 -1.00
C ALA A 40 3.21 -6.37 -1.44
N ILE A 41 4.36 -7.02 -1.62
CA ILE A 41 5.63 -6.38 -1.97
C ILE A 41 6.05 -6.78 -3.38
N PHE A 42 6.41 -5.78 -4.19
CA PHE A 42 6.82 -5.93 -5.58
C PHE A 42 8.27 -5.46 -5.73
N ILE A 43 9.14 -6.37 -6.17
CA ILE A 43 10.57 -6.11 -6.40
C ILE A 43 10.92 -6.42 -7.85
N GLY A 44 11.85 -5.66 -8.41
CA GLY A 44 12.43 -5.89 -9.73
C GLY A 44 11.77 -5.08 -10.85
N GLN A 45 12.00 -5.51 -12.09
CA GLN A 45 11.52 -4.77 -13.26
C GLN A 45 10.00 -4.59 -13.23
N SER A 46 9.56 -3.36 -13.55
CA SER A 46 8.15 -2.97 -13.54
C SER A 46 7.43 -3.21 -12.19
N ALA A 47 8.16 -3.17 -11.06
CA ALA A 47 7.57 -3.29 -9.73
C ALA A 47 6.42 -2.31 -9.52
N GLU A 48 6.60 -1.03 -9.87
CA GLU A 48 5.55 -0.01 -9.81
C GLU A 48 4.30 -0.43 -10.59
N ARG A 49 4.45 -0.80 -11.87
CA ARG A 49 3.32 -1.17 -12.74
C ARG A 49 2.54 -2.35 -12.15
N ARG A 50 3.23 -3.43 -11.77
CA ARG A 50 2.59 -4.62 -11.18
C ARG A 50 1.89 -4.32 -9.86
N CYS A 51 2.49 -3.45 -9.04
CA CYS A 51 1.92 -2.98 -7.78
C CYS A 51 0.59 -2.24 -8.01
N ARG A 52 0.57 -1.29 -8.95
CA ARG A 52 -0.65 -0.55 -9.33
C ARG A 52 -1.72 -1.47 -9.93
N GLU A 53 -1.34 -2.37 -10.82
CA GLU A 53 -2.25 -3.38 -11.41
C GLU A 53 -2.87 -4.28 -10.34
N TYR A 54 -2.08 -4.71 -9.34
CA TYR A 54 -2.58 -5.50 -8.21
C TYR A 54 -3.58 -4.71 -7.36
N ALA A 55 -3.28 -3.45 -7.04
CA ALA A 55 -4.19 -2.57 -6.31
C ALA A 55 -5.53 -2.42 -7.05
N GLU A 56 -5.51 -2.19 -8.37
CA GLU A 56 -6.73 -2.11 -9.18
C GLU A 56 -7.51 -3.43 -9.20
N PHE A 57 -6.84 -4.57 -9.30
CA PHE A 57 -7.47 -5.88 -9.23
C PHE A 57 -8.19 -6.09 -7.89
N ARG A 58 -7.53 -5.81 -6.77
CA ARG A 58 -8.09 -5.97 -5.42
C ARG A 58 -9.22 -4.99 -5.11
N ARG A 59 -9.26 -3.81 -5.75
CA ARG A 59 -10.42 -2.90 -5.64
C ARG A 59 -11.66 -3.40 -6.39
N ARG A 60 -11.51 -4.34 -7.34
CA ARG A 60 -12.61 -4.87 -8.16
C ARG A 60 -13.22 -6.15 -7.58
N PHE A 61 -12.52 -6.86 -6.71
CA PHE A 61 -12.87 -8.20 -6.20
C PHE A 61 -12.57 -8.31 -4.71
#